data_AF-A0A1E5SQ77-F1
#
_entry.id   AF-A0A1E5SQ77-F1
#
_cell.length_a   1.000
_cell.length_b   1.000
_cell.length_c   1.000
_cell.angle_alpha   90.00
_cell.angle_beta   90.00
_cell.angle_gamma   90.00
#
_symmetry.space_group_name_H-M   'P 1'
#
loop_
_entity.id
_entity.type
_entity.pdbx_description
1 polymer ?
#
loop_
_entity_poly.entity_id
_entity_poly.type
_entity_poly.pdbx_seq_one_letter_code
_entity_poly.pdbx_strand_id
1 'polypeptide(L)'
;MKQLYSKKRILYASIALFCLVLGCKDDDPSPSEQRLIDLTATWNVSSVINDGTNVSDQFTGFSLTVSGDKTYATVNGGNPWPASGTFDLNPDDLDTFIRDDNVEVSIVEITATALSLSFQMSNVRSVRSGTSGITGSFTFNLTKTN
;
A
#
# COMPACT_ATOMS: atom_id res chain seq x y z
N MET A 1 45.60 -49.00 -53.76
CA MET A 1 46.45 -47.99 -53.10
C MET A 1 46.20 -48.09 -51.60
N LYS A 2 47.09 -48.72 -50.82
CA LYS A 2 48.02 -48.07 -49.86
C LYS A 2 47.30 -47.07 -48.94
N GLN A 3 46.97 -47.44 -47.68
CA GLN A 3 47.74 -47.11 -46.45
C GLN A 3 47.71 -45.58 -46.18
N LEU A 4 47.31 -44.99 -45.05
CA LEU A 4 47.51 -45.35 -43.65
C LEU A 4 46.58 -44.52 -42.72
N TYR A 5 46.27 -45.17 -41.62
CA TYR A 5 45.85 -44.71 -40.30
C TYR A 5 46.49 -43.39 -39.79
N SER A 6 45.72 -42.53 -39.12
CA SER A 6 46.26 -41.60 -38.11
C SER A 6 45.36 -41.54 -36.88
N LYS A 7 45.87 -42.13 -35.79
CA LYS A 7 45.38 -42.01 -34.42
C LYS A 7 45.68 -40.60 -33.91
N LYS A 8 44.66 -39.89 -33.42
CA LYS A 8 44.85 -38.94 -32.31
C LYS A 8 43.88 -39.27 -31.19
N ARG A 9 44.43 -39.86 -30.14
CA ARG A 9 43.85 -39.97 -28.80
C ARG A 9 44.02 -38.62 -28.14
N ILE A 10 42.93 -37.92 -27.79
CA ILE A 10 42.95 -36.99 -26.66
C ILE A 10 41.71 -37.27 -25.81
N LEU A 11 42.01 -37.50 -24.53
CA LEU A 11 41.18 -37.95 -23.44
C LEU A 11 40.33 -36.79 -22.89
N TYR A 12 39.14 -37.16 -22.40
CA TYR A 12 38.06 -36.41 -21.75
C TYR A 12 38.44 -35.23 -20.82
N ALA A 13 37.62 -34.18 -20.86
CA ALA A 13 37.32 -33.35 -19.68
C ALA A 13 35.86 -32.92 -19.71
N SER A 14 35.07 -33.60 -18.87
CA SER A 14 33.69 -33.29 -18.53
C SER A 14 33.57 -31.89 -17.92
N ILE A 15 32.80 -31.02 -18.55
CA ILE A 15 32.10 -29.93 -17.86
C ILE A 15 30.62 -30.18 -18.08
N ALA A 16 30.08 -31.05 -17.23
CA ALA A 16 28.68 -30.94 -16.84
C ALA A 16 28.59 -29.65 -16.03
N LEU A 17 28.35 -28.53 -16.71
CA LEU A 17 28.02 -27.28 -16.05
C LEU A 17 26.61 -27.45 -15.48
N PHE A 18 26.64 -27.87 -14.23
CA PHE A 18 25.59 -27.90 -13.25
C PHE A 18 24.83 -26.57 -13.31
N CYS A 19 23.75 -26.52 -14.10
CA CYS A 19 22.67 -25.57 -13.93
C CYS A 19 21.97 -25.92 -12.60
N LEU A 20 22.65 -25.59 -11.49
CA LEU A 20 22.00 -25.41 -10.21
C LEU A 20 20.98 -24.31 -10.39
N VAL A 21 19.73 -24.73 -10.59
CA VAL A 21 18.59 -24.28 -9.81
C VAL A 21 18.89 -23.07 -8.92
N LEU A 22 18.88 -21.87 -9.52
CA LEU A 22 18.32 -20.74 -8.81
C LEU A 22 16.82 -20.99 -8.77
N GLY A 23 16.41 -21.88 -7.88
CA GLY A 23 15.05 -21.87 -7.39
C GLY A 23 14.87 -20.50 -6.75
N CYS A 24 14.23 -19.59 -7.48
CA CYS A 24 13.45 -18.54 -6.85
C CYS A 24 12.59 -19.26 -5.81
N LYS A 25 12.94 -19.08 -4.52
CA LYS A 25 11.94 -19.25 -3.50
C LYS A 25 10.90 -18.18 -3.82
N ASP A 26 9.76 -18.61 -4.33
CA ASP A 26 8.53 -17.86 -4.21
C ASP A 26 8.24 -17.80 -2.69
N ASP A 27 8.92 -16.90 -1.98
CA ASP A 27 8.58 -16.61 -0.59
C ASP A 27 7.28 -15.81 -0.65
N ASP A 28 6.18 -16.47 -0.28
CA ASP A 28 4.89 -15.82 -0.10
C ASP A 28 5.06 -14.61 0.83
N PRO A 29 4.39 -13.47 0.55
CA PRO A 29 4.51 -12.28 1.38
C PRO A 29 4.08 -12.58 2.81
N SER A 30 4.81 -12.02 3.77
CA SER A 30 4.38 -12.02 5.16
C SER A 30 3.02 -11.33 5.31
N PRO A 31 2.25 -11.59 6.40
CA PRO A 31 0.95 -10.96 6.59
C PRO A 31 0.95 -9.43 6.50
N SER A 32 2.02 -8.77 7.00
CA SER A 32 2.16 -7.32 6.92
C SER A 32 2.47 -6.84 5.49
N GLU A 33 3.30 -7.57 4.75
CA GLU A 33 3.57 -7.30 3.34
C GLU A 33 2.31 -7.48 2.50
N GLN A 34 1.54 -8.56 2.73
CA GLN A 34 0.27 -8.77 2.06
C GLN A 34 -0.71 -7.64 2.36
N ARG A 35 -0.76 -7.16 3.61
CA ARG A 35 -1.62 -6.04 3.98
C ARG A 35 -1.24 -4.74 3.28
N LEU A 36 0.05 -4.47 3.17
CA LEU A 36 0.56 -3.32 2.42
C LEU A 36 0.24 -3.44 0.92
N ILE A 37 0.36 -4.65 0.36
CA ILE A 37 -0.03 -4.93 -1.03
C ILE A 37 -1.51 -4.63 -1.25
N ASP A 38 -2.38 -5.07 -0.33
CA ASP A 38 -3.83 -4.84 -0.44
C ASP A 38 -4.17 -3.35 -0.40
N LEU A 39 -3.50 -2.58 0.46
CA LEU A 39 -3.67 -1.12 0.57
C LEU A 39 -3.12 -0.35 -0.63
N THR A 40 -2.08 -0.86 -1.29
CA THR A 40 -1.34 -0.16 -2.36
C THR A 40 -2.22 0.02 -3.59
N ALA A 41 -2.83 1.20 -3.70
CA ALA A 41 -3.63 1.65 -4.82
C ALA A 41 -3.94 3.15 -4.69
N THR A 42 -4.64 3.69 -5.69
CA THR A 42 -5.36 4.96 -5.56
C THR A 42 -6.84 4.68 -5.28
N TRP A 43 -7.36 5.27 -4.21
CA TRP A 43 -8.71 5.09 -3.70
C TRP A 43 -9.46 6.42 -3.77
N ASN A 44 -10.60 6.45 -4.46
CA ASN A 44 -11.45 7.62 -4.56
C ASN A 44 -12.59 7.57 -3.56
N VAL A 45 -12.98 8.74 -3.06
CA VAL A 45 -14.11 8.83 -2.13
C VAL A 45 -15.40 8.32 -2.75
N SER A 46 -16.15 7.55 -1.96
CA SER A 46 -17.54 7.18 -2.26
C SER A 46 -18.49 7.80 -1.23
N SER A 47 -18.12 7.79 0.05
CA SER A 47 -18.83 8.55 1.09
C SER A 47 -17.93 8.87 2.27
N VAL A 48 -18.27 9.95 2.99
CA VAL A 48 -17.62 10.33 4.24
C VAL A 48 -18.68 10.58 5.30
N ILE A 49 -18.55 9.90 6.43
CA ILE A 49 -19.34 10.13 7.64
C ILE A 49 -18.43 10.80 8.67
N ASN A 50 -18.91 11.85 9.33
CA ASN A 50 -18.28 12.44 10.51
C ASN A 50 -19.29 12.53 11.65
N ASP A 51 -19.01 11.91 12.79
CA ASP A 51 -19.90 11.85 13.96
C ASP A 51 -21.34 11.44 13.58
N GLY A 52 -21.47 10.46 12.69
CA GLY A 52 -22.76 9.96 12.20
C GLY A 52 -23.44 10.84 11.13
N THR A 53 -22.87 11.99 10.79
CA THR A 53 -23.40 12.89 9.75
C THR A 53 -22.67 12.67 8.42
N ASN A 54 -23.41 12.56 7.32
CA ASN A 54 -22.82 12.52 6.00
C ASN A 54 -22.23 13.89 5.63
N VAL A 55 -20.93 13.94 5.37
CA VAL A 55 -20.17 15.14 5.01
C VAL A 55 -19.47 15.00 3.64
N SER A 56 -19.92 14.06 2.80
CA SER A 56 -19.27 13.69 1.53
C SER A 56 -19.06 14.87 0.59
N ASP A 57 -19.99 15.83 0.57
CA ASP A 57 -19.91 17.02 -0.28
C ASP A 57 -18.62 17.83 -0.04
N GLN A 58 -18.10 17.81 1.19
CA GLN A 58 -16.89 18.53 1.60
C GLN A 58 -15.61 17.85 1.09
N PHE A 59 -15.70 16.59 0.68
CA PHE A 59 -14.59 15.77 0.20
C PHE A 59 -14.75 15.44 -1.29
N THR A 60 -15.54 16.21 -2.03
CA THR A 60 -15.71 16.01 -3.47
C THR A 60 -14.35 15.94 -4.19
N GLY A 61 -14.11 14.85 -4.93
CA GLY A 61 -12.84 14.61 -5.61
C GLY A 61 -11.69 14.19 -4.68
N PHE A 62 -11.98 13.76 -3.46
CA PHE A 62 -10.97 13.18 -2.58
C PHE A 62 -10.41 11.89 -3.19
N SER A 63 -9.08 11.80 -3.17
CA SER A 63 -8.35 10.58 -3.51
C SER A 63 -7.25 10.34 -2.47
N LEU A 64 -7.07 9.08 -2.07
CA LEU A 64 -5.95 8.61 -1.26
C LEU A 64 -5.11 7.65 -2.11
N THR A 65 -3.85 7.99 -2.33
CA THR A 65 -2.88 7.08 -2.95
C THR A 65 -1.97 6.52 -1.86
N VAL A 66 -1.92 5.19 -1.76
CA VAL A 66 -1.00 4.47 -0.87
C VAL A 66 0.06 3.77 -1.72
N SER A 67 1.31 3.92 -1.33
CA SER A 67 2.47 3.33 -2.01
C SER A 67 3.07 2.19 -1.19
N GLY A 68 3.70 1.23 -1.89
CA GLY A 68 4.35 0.07 -1.26
C GLY A 68 5.60 0.39 -0.42
N ASP A 69 6.03 1.64 -0.36
CA ASP A 69 7.09 2.14 0.53
C ASP A 69 6.54 2.78 1.82
N LYS A 70 5.27 2.50 2.13
CA LYS A 70 4.52 3.04 3.28
C LYS A 70 4.38 4.57 3.27
N THR A 71 4.29 5.16 2.09
CA THR A 71 3.92 6.56 1.89
C THR A 71 2.47 6.69 1.46
N TYR A 72 1.86 7.84 1.74
CA TYR A 72 0.56 8.20 1.20
C TYR A 72 0.53 9.63 0.65
N ALA A 73 -0.38 9.88 -0.27
CA ALA A 73 -0.70 11.21 -0.78
C ALA A 73 -2.22 11.37 -0.88
N THR A 74 -2.72 12.58 -0.62
CA THR A 74 -4.14 12.90 -0.78
C THR A 74 -4.40 14.10 -1.68
N VAL A 75 -5.52 14.04 -2.38
CA VAL A 75 -6.13 15.19 -3.08
C VAL A 75 -7.42 15.51 -2.35
N ASN A 76 -7.73 16.80 -2.19
CA ASN A 76 -8.94 17.28 -1.48
C ASN A 76 -9.13 16.65 -0.08
N GLY A 77 -8.02 16.36 0.61
CA GLY A 77 -7.99 15.77 1.96
C GLY A 77 -8.59 16.63 3.07
N GLY A 78 -8.74 17.94 2.82
CA GLY A 78 -9.22 18.89 3.82
C GLY A 78 -8.34 18.89 5.07
N ASN A 79 -8.96 19.14 6.22
CA ASN A 79 -8.29 19.05 7.53
C ASN A 79 -7.89 17.61 7.96
N PRO A 80 -8.73 16.56 7.80
CA PRO A 80 -8.44 15.26 8.40
C PRO A 80 -7.27 14.50 7.72
N TRP A 81 -6.94 14.86 6.48
CA TRP A 81 -5.87 14.22 5.71
C TRP A 81 -4.78 15.22 5.30
N PRO A 82 -3.52 15.02 5.74
CA PRO A 82 -2.37 15.70 5.15
C PRO A 82 -2.28 15.42 3.63
N ALA A 83 -1.74 16.38 2.89
CA ALA A 83 -1.52 16.22 1.44
C ALA A 83 -0.58 15.05 1.11
N SER A 84 0.33 14.71 2.02
CA SER A 84 1.17 13.52 1.97
C SER A 84 1.76 13.21 3.34
N GLY A 85 2.21 11.98 3.54
CA GLY A 85 2.94 11.57 4.73
C GLY A 85 3.43 10.13 4.63
N THR A 86 3.96 9.62 5.73
CA THR A 86 4.28 8.19 5.90
C THR A 86 3.35 7.53 6.90
N PHE A 87 3.31 6.21 6.93
CA PHE A 87 2.60 5.45 7.95
C PHE A 87 3.35 4.18 8.31
N ASP A 88 2.98 3.56 9.42
CA ASP A 88 3.38 2.21 9.77
C ASP A 88 2.15 1.36 10.11
N LEU A 89 2.12 0.13 9.62
CA LEU A 89 1.15 -0.87 10.08
C LEU A 89 1.45 -1.19 11.55
N ASN A 90 0.41 -1.27 12.37
CA ASN A 90 0.56 -1.69 13.75
C ASN A 90 0.95 -3.18 13.77
N PRO A 91 2.10 -3.56 14.38
CA PRO A 91 2.57 -4.94 14.36
C PRO A 91 1.67 -5.90 15.15
N ASP A 92 0.89 -5.38 16.11
CA ASP A 92 -0.02 -6.16 16.93
C ASP A 92 -1.43 -6.25 16.33
N ASP A 93 -1.75 -5.37 15.38
CA ASP A 93 -3.03 -5.28 14.68
C ASP A 93 -2.85 -4.77 13.25
N LEU A 94 -2.80 -5.67 12.27
CA LEU A 94 -2.63 -5.32 10.86
C LEU A 94 -3.86 -4.64 10.24
N ASP A 95 -4.97 -4.56 10.98
CA ASP A 95 -6.14 -3.76 10.59
C ASP A 95 -6.03 -2.32 11.08
N THR A 96 -4.86 -1.92 11.60
CA THR A 96 -4.59 -0.55 12.05
C THR A 96 -3.27 -0.06 11.48
N PHE A 97 -3.24 1.20 11.01
CA PHE A 97 -2.00 1.89 10.70
C PHE A 97 -1.91 3.24 11.42
N ILE A 98 -0.68 3.65 11.71
CA ILE A 98 -0.38 4.91 12.39
C ILE A 98 0.32 5.81 11.39
N ARG A 99 -0.29 6.95 11.09
CA ARG A 99 0.33 7.98 10.25
C ARG A 99 1.46 8.69 11.01
N ASP A 100 2.35 9.32 10.26
CA ASP A 100 3.45 10.15 10.75
C ASP A 100 3.04 11.34 11.64
N ASP A 101 1.75 11.70 11.62
CA ASP A 101 1.16 12.69 12.50
C ASP A 101 0.53 12.12 13.79
N ASN A 102 0.77 10.84 14.08
CA ASN A 102 0.23 10.08 15.21
C ASN A 102 -1.30 9.89 15.18
N VAL A 103 -1.94 10.00 14.00
CA VAL A 103 -3.32 9.56 13.85
C VAL A 103 -3.35 8.08 13.56
N GLU A 104 -4.00 7.35 14.45
CA GLU A 104 -4.31 5.93 14.29
C GLU A 104 -5.54 5.78 13.39
N VAL A 105 -5.41 4.98 12.34
CA VAL A 105 -6.44 4.74 11.34
C VAL A 105 -6.73 3.25 11.29
N SER A 106 -7.97 2.89 11.60
CA SER A 106 -8.48 1.53 11.48
C SER A 106 -8.96 1.26 10.06
N ILE A 107 -8.55 0.13 9.50
CA ILE A 107 -9.00 -0.45 8.26
C ILE A 107 -10.24 -1.29 8.59
N VAL A 108 -11.41 -0.70 8.42
CA VAL A 108 -12.69 -1.36 8.73
C VAL A 108 -13.01 -2.44 7.70
N GLU A 109 -12.66 -2.19 6.44
CA GLU A 109 -12.84 -3.13 5.35
C GLU A 109 -11.78 -2.88 4.27
N ILE A 110 -11.26 -3.95 3.68
CA ILE A 110 -10.51 -3.88 2.43
C ILE A 110 -10.83 -5.07 1.55
N THR A 111 -11.11 -4.79 0.28
CA THR A 111 -11.36 -5.77 -0.78
C THR A 111 -10.61 -5.37 -2.04
N ALA A 112 -10.77 -6.12 -3.13
CA ALA A 112 -10.17 -5.78 -4.41
C ALA A 112 -10.60 -4.40 -4.94
N THR A 113 -11.77 -3.89 -4.54
CA THR A 113 -12.37 -2.66 -5.09
C THR A 113 -12.88 -1.67 -4.06
N ALA A 114 -12.91 -2.01 -2.77
CA ALA A 114 -13.41 -1.15 -1.70
C ALA A 114 -12.43 -1.07 -0.52
N LEU A 115 -12.37 0.11 0.09
CA LEU A 115 -11.59 0.38 1.29
C LEU A 115 -12.43 1.26 2.23
N SER A 116 -12.61 0.83 3.48
CA SER A 116 -13.26 1.62 4.52
C SER A 116 -12.25 1.92 5.63
N LEU A 117 -12.07 3.21 5.94
CA LEU A 117 -11.13 3.70 6.95
C LEU A 117 -11.87 4.47 8.05
N SER A 118 -11.51 4.26 9.30
CA SER A 118 -12.08 4.97 10.45
C SER A 118 -11.00 5.52 11.36
N PHE A 119 -11.16 6.77 11.82
CA PHE A 119 -10.20 7.41 12.73
C PHE A 119 -10.81 8.60 13.47
N GLN A 120 -10.19 8.99 14.58
CA GLN A 120 -10.58 10.16 15.36
C GLN A 120 -9.68 11.36 15.05
N MET A 121 -10.27 12.51 14.73
CA MET A 121 -9.57 13.79 14.67
C MET A 121 -9.86 14.63 15.90
N SER A 122 -8.86 14.73 16.79
CA SER A 122 -8.94 15.51 18.02
C SER A 122 -8.52 16.96 17.85
N ASN A 123 -7.70 17.25 16.82
CA ASN A 123 -7.07 18.55 16.62
C ASN A 123 -7.51 19.16 15.28
N VAL A 124 -7.83 20.45 15.31
CA VAL A 124 -7.89 21.27 14.11
C VAL A 124 -6.46 21.55 13.67
N ARG A 125 -6.03 21.05 12.50
CA ARG A 125 -4.85 21.62 11.85
C ARG A 125 -5.29 23.01 11.40
N SER A 126 -4.67 24.07 11.90
CA SER A 126 -4.98 25.45 11.48
C SER A 126 -4.77 25.58 9.98
N VAL A 127 -5.82 25.35 9.20
CA VAL A 127 -5.89 25.77 7.80
C VAL A 127 -6.13 27.27 7.84
N ARG A 128 -5.31 28.01 7.08
CA ARG A 128 -5.35 29.47 6.85
C ARG A 128 -6.68 30.12 7.23
N SER A 129 -6.62 31.20 8.04
CA SER A 129 -7.77 32.02 8.49
C SER A 129 -9.03 31.88 7.63
N GLY A 130 -10.05 31.19 8.14
CA GLY A 130 -11.39 31.18 7.54
C GLY A 130 -12.06 29.81 7.41
N THR A 131 -11.34 28.70 7.51
CA THR A 131 -11.92 27.35 7.53
C THR A 131 -11.85 26.76 8.93
N SER A 132 -13.01 26.60 9.58
CA SER A 132 -13.12 25.83 10.82
C SER A 132 -12.57 24.44 10.57
N GLY A 133 -11.53 24.04 11.31
CA GLY A 133 -11.09 22.65 11.25
C GLY A 133 -12.19 21.73 11.72
N ILE A 134 -12.32 20.61 11.02
CA ILE A 134 -13.33 19.61 11.33
C ILE A 134 -12.66 18.57 12.22
N THR A 135 -13.13 18.49 13.46
CA THR A 135 -12.85 17.41 14.40
C THR A 135 -13.97 16.37 14.34
N GLY A 136 -13.75 15.21 14.95
CA GLY A 136 -14.77 14.17 15.07
C GLY A 136 -14.27 12.80 14.66
N SER A 137 -15.18 11.83 14.73
CA SER A 137 -14.97 10.46 14.28
C SER A 137 -15.32 10.34 12.80
N PHE A 138 -14.30 10.16 11.98
CA PHE A 138 -14.44 10.03 10.54
C PHE A 138 -14.54 8.57 10.13
N THR A 139 -15.41 8.28 9.16
CA THR A 139 -15.39 7.06 8.36
C THR A 139 -15.38 7.43 6.88
N PHE A 140 -14.33 7.03 6.17
CA PHE A 140 -14.18 7.20 4.73
C PHE A 140 -14.44 5.86 4.05
N ASN A 141 -15.47 5.80 3.20
CA ASN A 141 -15.68 4.68 2.30
C ASN A 141 -15.15 5.06 0.92
N LEU A 142 -14.22 4.27 0.42
CA LEU A 142 -13.44 4.55 -0.77
C LEU A 142 -13.56 3.40 -1.76
N THR A 143 -13.41 3.70 -3.05
CA THR A 143 -13.39 2.73 -4.14
C THR A 143 -12.08 2.80 -4.88
N LYS A 144 -11.56 1.65 -5.29
CA LYS A 144 -10.32 1.57 -6.05
C LYS A 144 -10.50 2.27 -7.40
N THR A 145 -9.52 3.09 -7.77
CA THR A 145 -9.47 3.70 -9.10
C THR A 145 -9.13 2.61 -10.11
N ASN A 146 -9.92 2.52 -11.18
CA ASN A 146 -9.67 1.62 -12.30
C ASN A 146 -8.49 2.10 -13.16
#